data_AF-A0A9X9MHR2-F1
#
_entry.id   AF-A0A9X9MHR2-F1
#
_cell.length_a   1.000
_cell.length_b   1.000
_cell.length_c   1.000
_cell.angle_alpha   90.00
_cell.angle_beta   90.00
_cell.angle_gamma   90.00
#
_symmetry.space_group_name_H-M   'P 1'
#
loop_
_entity.id
_entity.type
_entity.pdbx_description
1 polymer ?
#
loop_
_entity_poly.entity_id
_entity_poly.type
_entity_poly.pdbx_seq_one_letter_code
_entity_poly.pdbx_strand_id
1 'polypeptide(L)'
;MAMRVLKSGGSAVDAVEIAVKVLEDNEVTNAGYGSNLAVDGVVECDATIIDHLGKSGACGAVAQIKNPIHLARTILDASSRPLSLRRVPPNLLVGQGATEFAREYGIPVVSHDTLVSINSRDRYKRWKEDLDRVESFQFTGNLHTNDLEQKEVNQKSRARVFAKPRRIPVNAFLNSTWNEGDPCPTALLPSFQVQEPCVKEALPSLKAQKPCALFIAGQQERENLPAKRARHECSKQVEDLQAPIFHEPCHINLKRLANDSCMKGGAFSPVLQSSTVNFDGTPSSDFKSDKGINEQSMNCALNRDDITSSKLDNNVEDHITDTVGAIAIDMYGHISAGSSSGGIGMKHRGRVGPAALVGIGSAVIPVDESDEEKTCVAVVTSGTGEHMATTMASQKCADRLHSCTKRASGNIDVQTTEEESIESFIEADFMDHPGVRNSTSAGAIGVMAVKKTAFGYFLHFAHNTESFALASMHSNETVAKCVMSRLGNNGRIVRGGRKIRVD
;
A
#
# COMPACT_ATOMS: atom_id res chain seq x y z
N MET A 1 -16.71 -6.10 -12.13
CA MET A 1 -17.71 -5.02 -12.24
C MET A 1 -17.16 -3.78 -12.97
N ALA A 2 -15.97 -3.29 -12.63
CA ALA A 2 -15.34 -2.12 -13.28
C ALA A 2 -15.37 -2.14 -14.82
N MET A 3 -14.97 -3.25 -15.46
CA MET A 3 -14.99 -3.34 -16.92
C MET A 3 -16.41 -3.18 -17.53
N ARG A 4 -17.47 -3.54 -16.80
CA ARG A 4 -18.85 -3.29 -17.26
C ARG A 4 -19.16 -1.80 -17.26
N VAL A 5 -18.72 -1.07 -16.24
CA VAL A 5 -18.86 0.40 -16.14
C VAL A 5 -18.13 1.08 -17.30
N LEU A 6 -16.89 0.68 -17.56
CA LEU A 6 -16.10 1.20 -18.68
C LEU A 6 -16.75 0.90 -20.03
N LYS A 7 -17.24 -0.34 -20.25
CA LYS A 7 -17.94 -0.72 -21.48
C LYS A 7 -19.26 0.03 -21.69
N SER A 8 -19.89 0.51 -20.61
CA SER A 8 -21.07 1.38 -20.69
C SER A 8 -20.74 2.87 -20.87
N GLY A 9 -19.46 3.24 -21.03
CA GLY A 9 -19.03 4.63 -21.19
C GLY A 9 -18.89 5.40 -19.87
N GLY A 10 -18.82 4.70 -18.74
CA GLY A 10 -18.52 5.30 -17.44
C GLY A 10 -17.07 5.78 -17.33
N SER A 11 -16.80 6.69 -16.41
CA SER A 11 -15.47 7.27 -16.24
C SER A 11 -14.49 6.31 -15.55
N ALA A 12 -13.20 6.58 -15.67
CA ALA A 12 -12.17 5.81 -14.98
C ALA A 12 -12.36 5.86 -13.45
N VAL A 13 -12.81 7.00 -12.91
CA VAL A 13 -13.06 7.18 -11.48
C VAL A 13 -14.22 6.29 -11.01
N ASP A 14 -15.32 6.22 -11.79
CA ASP A 14 -16.46 5.34 -11.48
C ASP A 14 -16.05 3.87 -11.51
N ALA A 15 -15.19 3.49 -12.46
CA ALA A 15 -14.69 2.13 -12.57
C ALA A 15 -13.79 1.74 -11.39
N VAL A 16 -12.91 2.63 -10.93
CA VAL A 16 -12.07 2.43 -9.73
C VAL A 16 -12.94 2.31 -8.49
N GLU A 17 -13.89 3.22 -8.29
CA GLU A 17 -14.81 3.20 -7.15
C GLU A 17 -15.54 1.86 -7.06
N ILE A 18 -16.14 1.41 -8.17
CA ILE A 18 -16.89 0.14 -8.20
C ILE A 18 -15.97 -1.07 -8.04
N ALA A 19 -14.73 -1.02 -8.55
CA ALA A 19 -13.75 -2.10 -8.31
C ALA A 19 -13.45 -2.25 -6.82
N VAL A 20 -13.07 -1.15 -6.17
CA VAL A 20 -12.67 -1.15 -4.75
C VAL A 20 -13.87 -1.44 -3.86
N LYS A 21 -15.07 -0.94 -4.18
CA LYS A 21 -16.30 -1.21 -3.43
C LYS A 21 -16.63 -2.70 -3.37
N VAL A 22 -16.43 -3.43 -4.48
CA VAL A 22 -16.61 -4.90 -4.51
C VAL A 22 -15.59 -5.61 -3.63
N LEU A 23 -14.38 -5.08 -3.53
CA LEU A 23 -13.34 -5.63 -2.65
C LEU A 23 -13.66 -5.32 -1.18
N GLU A 24 -14.04 -4.09 -0.85
CA GLU A 24 -14.46 -3.67 0.50
C GLU A 24 -15.70 -4.41 1.02
N ASP A 25 -16.56 -4.89 0.14
CA ASP A 25 -17.75 -5.67 0.53
C ASP A 25 -17.40 -7.14 0.84
N ASN A 26 -16.16 -7.57 0.60
CA ASN A 26 -15.71 -8.95 0.77
C ASN A 26 -14.87 -9.12 2.05
N GLU A 27 -15.32 -10.03 2.93
CA GLU A 27 -14.69 -10.31 4.23
C GLU A 27 -13.24 -10.78 4.17
N VAL A 28 -12.82 -11.29 3.02
CA VAL A 28 -11.46 -11.79 2.80
C VAL A 28 -10.45 -10.66 2.78
N THR A 29 -10.88 -9.44 2.43
CA THR A 29 -9.98 -8.30 2.29
C THR A 29 -9.87 -7.49 3.58
N ASN A 30 -8.72 -6.87 3.81
CA ASN A 30 -8.54 -5.94 4.91
C ASN A 30 -8.96 -4.52 4.49
N ALA A 31 -10.22 -4.35 4.08
CA ALA A 31 -10.81 -3.07 3.73
C ALA A 31 -12.35 -3.15 3.86
N GLY A 32 -12.99 -2.08 4.32
CA GLY A 32 -14.44 -2.09 4.55
C GLY A 32 -14.87 -3.23 5.48
N TYR A 33 -15.79 -4.09 5.02
CA TYR A 33 -16.24 -5.28 5.74
C TYR A 33 -15.15 -6.37 5.71
N GLY A 34 -14.66 -6.77 6.88
CA GLY A 34 -13.50 -7.69 7.00
C GLY A 34 -12.21 -7.02 7.45
N SER A 35 -12.21 -5.70 7.56
CA SER A 35 -11.10 -4.90 8.11
C SER A 35 -10.64 -5.39 9.48
N ASN A 36 -9.35 -5.19 9.73
CA ASN A 36 -8.74 -5.38 11.03
C ASN A 36 -9.33 -4.43 12.08
N LEU A 37 -9.40 -4.92 13.32
CA LEU A 37 -9.93 -4.17 14.45
C LEU A 37 -8.79 -3.42 15.16
N ALA A 38 -9.08 -2.19 15.59
CA ALA A 38 -8.23 -1.40 16.48
C ALA A 38 -8.21 -2.02 17.90
N VAL A 39 -7.35 -1.50 18.78
CA VAL A 39 -7.17 -2.03 20.17
C VAL A 39 -8.51 -2.10 20.93
N ASP A 40 -9.40 -1.15 20.71
CA ASP A 40 -10.73 -1.08 21.32
C ASP A 40 -11.80 -1.99 20.67
N GLY A 41 -11.42 -2.74 19.63
CA GLY A 41 -12.31 -3.63 18.90
C GLY A 41 -13.14 -2.93 17.81
N VAL A 42 -12.84 -1.66 17.50
CA VAL A 42 -13.55 -0.89 16.48
C VAL A 42 -12.83 -0.96 15.13
N VAL A 43 -13.60 -1.02 14.04
CA VAL A 43 -13.07 -0.89 12.68
C VAL A 43 -12.94 0.60 12.31
N GLU A 44 -11.74 0.99 11.88
CA GLU A 44 -11.47 2.29 11.27
C GLU A 44 -10.79 2.06 9.92
N CYS A 45 -11.27 2.71 8.87
CA CYS A 45 -10.74 2.53 7.52
C CYS A 45 -10.10 3.80 6.98
N ASP A 46 -9.24 3.61 5.99
CA ASP A 46 -8.50 4.62 5.24
C ASP A 46 -8.74 4.38 3.74
N ALA A 47 -9.04 5.42 2.97
CA ALA A 47 -9.24 5.30 1.52
C ALA A 47 -8.94 6.60 0.78
N THR A 48 -8.51 6.46 -0.48
CA THR A 48 -8.19 7.58 -1.38
C THR A 48 -8.60 7.22 -2.80
N ILE A 49 -9.09 8.21 -3.55
CA ILE A 49 -9.29 8.12 -4.98
C ILE A 49 -8.73 9.37 -5.67
N ILE A 50 -8.10 9.19 -6.83
CA ILE A 50 -7.40 10.23 -7.58
C ILE A 50 -7.88 10.20 -9.02
N ASP A 51 -8.25 11.36 -9.57
CA ASP A 51 -8.65 11.52 -10.96
C ASP A 51 -7.45 11.70 -11.91
N HIS A 52 -7.76 11.80 -13.20
CA HIS A 52 -6.76 11.96 -14.26
C HIS A 52 -6.06 13.32 -14.27
N LEU A 53 -6.56 14.31 -13.52
CA LEU A 53 -5.96 15.62 -13.33
C LEU A 53 -5.09 15.68 -12.07
N GLY A 54 -5.02 14.60 -11.30
CA GLY A 54 -4.33 14.55 -10.02
C GLY A 54 -5.14 15.14 -8.85
N LYS A 55 -6.41 15.50 -9.05
CA LYS A 55 -7.31 15.86 -7.94
C LYS A 55 -7.64 14.61 -7.16
N SER A 56 -7.79 14.77 -5.86
CA SER A 56 -7.98 13.66 -4.94
C SER A 56 -9.11 13.93 -3.96
N GLY A 57 -9.72 12.84 -3.52
CA GLY A 57 -10.57 12.79 -2.35
C GLY A 57 -10.13 11.62 -1.47
N ALA A 58 -10.05 11.86 -0.17
CA ALA A 58 -9.54 10.87 0.78
C ALA A 58 -10.26 10.94 2.12
N CYS A 59 -10.33 9.81 2.80
CA CYS A 59 -10.77 9.72 4.18
C CYS A 59 -9.86 8.83 5.00
N GLY A 60 -9.65 9.18 6.27
CA GLY A 60 -8.77 8.43 7.17
C GLY A 60 -9.36 8.21 8.56
N ALA A 61 -8.98 7.11 9.20
CA ALA A 61 -9.52 6.66 10.49
C ALA A 61 -11.04 6.76 10.59
N VAL A 62 -11.75 6.51 9.48
CA VAL A 62 -13.20 6.66 9.43
C VAL A 62 -13.87 5.39 9.94
N ALA A 63 -14.78 5.56 10.90
CA ALA A 63 -15.61 4.48 11.40
C ALA A 63 -17.04 4.61 10.83
N GLN A 64 -17.80 3.51 10.91
CA GLN A 64 -19.23 3.49 10.61
C GLN A 64 -19.63 3.76 9.15
N ILE A 65 -18.69 3.67 8.22
CA ILE A 65 -18.94 3.81 6.78
C ILE A 65 -18.70 2.47 6.11
N LYS A 66 -19.71 1.94 5.43
CA LYS A 66 -19.62 0.63 4.77
C LYS A 66 -18.53 0.59 3.70
N ASN A 67 -18.48 1.62 2.87
CA ASN A 67 -17.57 1.70 1.74
C ASN A 67 -16.74 3.00 1.80
N PRO A 68 -15.57 2.98 2.48
CA PRO A 68 -14.67 4.12 2.57
C PRO A 68 -14.31 4.74 1.21
N ILE A 69 -14.11 3.94 0.17
CA ILE A 69 -13.80 4.47 -1.18
C ILE A 69 -14.92 5.35 -1.74
N HIS A 70 -16.19 5.05 -1.40
CA HIS A 70 -17.33 5.86 -1.84
C HIS A 70 -17.36 7.22 -1.12
N LEU A 71 -16.94 7.26 0.15
CA LEU A 71 -16.75 8.52 0.87
C LEU A 71 -15.60 9.32 0.25
N ALA A 72 -14.46 8.68 -0.05
CA ALA A 72 -13.35 9.32 -0.74
C ALA A 72 -13.78 9.91 -2.10
N ARG A 73 -14.59 9.19 -2.88
CA ARG A 73 -15.19 9.70 -4.13
C ARG A 73 -16.10 10.91 -3.89
N THR A 74 -16.96 10.84 -2.88
CA THR A 74 -17.86 11.95 -2.54
C THR A 74 -17.08 13.21 -2.16
N ILE A 75 -15.95 13.05 -1.45
CA ILE A 75 -15.03 14.15 -1.11
C ILE A 75 -14.39 14.73 -2.37
N LEU A 76 -13.96 13.89 -3.33
CA LEU A 76 -13.42 14.34 -4.63
C LEU A 76 -14.45 15.15 -5.45
N ASP A 77 -15.69 14.66 -5.50
CA ASP A 77 -16.76 15.35 -6.25
C ASP A 77 -17.14 16.68 -5.57
N ALA A 78 -17.15 16.72 -4.24
CA ALA A 78 -17.39 17.92 -3.46
C ALA A 78 -16.23 18.92 -3.59
N SER A 79 -14.98 18.45 -3.65
CA SER A 79 -13.79 19.30 -3.79
C SER A 79 -13.71 20.01 -5.14
N SER A 80 -14.38 19.46 -6.16
CA SER A 80 -14.50 20.10 -7.47
C SER A 80 -15.49 21.27 -7.51
N ARG A 81 -16.32 21.45 -6.47
CA ARG A 81 -17.33 22.51 -6.41
C ARG A 81 -16.86 23.66 -5.52
N PRO A 82 -16.90 24.92 -6.00
CA PRO A 82 -16.50 26.05 -5.17
C PRO A 82 -17.50 26.24 -4.01
N LEU A 83 -16.98 26.53 -2.83
CA LEU A 83 -17.82 26.88 -1.68
C LEU A 83 -18.08 28.39 -1.62
N SER A 84 -19.16 28.75 -0.91
CA SER A 84 -19.48 30.14 -0.59
C SER A 84 -18.29 30.84 0.09
N LEU A 85 -18.18 32.14 -0.18
CA LEU A 85 -17.11 33.00 0.35
C LEU A 85 -15.69 32.58 -0.09
N ARG A 86 -15.54 31.98 -1.28
CA ARG A 86 -14.26 31.52 -1.83
C ARG A 86 -13.52 30.55 -0.90
N ARG A 87 -14.25 29.81 -0.06
CA ARG A 87 -13.65 28.78 0.78
C ARG A 87 -13.17 27.64 -0.10
N VAL A 88 -12.01 27.08 0.26
CA VAL A 88 -11.45 25.91 -0.39
C VAL A 88 -12.14 24.68 0.20
N PRO A 89 -12.77 23.82 -0.62
CA PRO A 89 -13.37 22.59 -0.12
C PRO A 89 -12.28 21.60 0.34
N PRO A 90 -12.59 20.71 1.30
CA PRO A 90 -11.64 19.73 1.79
C PRO A 90 -11.37 18.65 0.73
N ASN A 91 -10.15 18.13 0.69
CA ASN A 91 -9.75 16.97 -0.09
C ASN A 91 -9.47 15.72 0.77
N LEU A 92 -9.25 15.90 2.07
CA LEU A 92 -9.04 14.84 3.06
C LEU A 92 -9.86 15.15 4.32
N LEU A 93 -10.65 14.18 4.78
CA LEU A 93 -11.39 14.26 6.05
C LEU A 93 -11.10 13.04 6.91
N VAL A 94 -11.06 13.20 8.23
CA VAL A 94 -10.71 12.09 9.13
C VAL A 94 -11.69 11.93 10.29
N GLY A 95 -11.74 10.71 10.83
CA GLY A 95 -12.49 10.38 12.04
C GLY A 95 -13.97 10.76 11.96
N GLN A 96 -14.49 11.28 13.08
CA GLN A 96 -15.90 11.62 13.23
C GLN A 96 -16.36 12.70 12.24
N GLY A 97 -15.50 13.68 11.90
CA GLY A 97 -15.83 14.73 10.94
C GLY A 97 -16.06 14.16 9.53
N ALA A 98 -15.33 13.11 9.16
CA ALA A 98 -15.55 12.40 7.90
C ALA A 98 -16.90 11.64 7.90
N THR A 99 -17.25 10.99 9.02
CA THR A 99 -18.55 10.31 9.19
C THR A 99 -19.72 11.29 9.17
N GLU A 100 -19.56 12.49 9.73
CA GLU A 100 -20.57 13.55 9.68
C GLU A 100 -20.75 14.10 8.27
N PHE A 101 -19.65 14.36 7.56
CA PHE A 101 -19.67 14.74 6.16
C PHE A 101 -20.37 13.68 5.30
N ALA A 102 -20.07 12.40 5.53
CA ALA A 102 -20.75 11.30 4.85
C ALA A 102 -22.27 11.37 5.03
N ARG A 103 -22.73 11.62 6.27
CA ARG A 103 -24.15 11.77 6.59
C ARG A 103 -24.78 12.96 5.88
N GLU A 104 -24.09 14.10 5.80
CA GLU A 104 -24.57 15.31 5.10
C GLU A 104 -24.79 15.04 3.60
N TYR A 105 -23.92 14.24 2.99
CA TYR A 105 -24.01 13.85 1.57
C TYR A 105 -24.88 12.61 1.33
N GLY A 106 -25.63 12.15 2.33
CA GLY A 106 -26.59 11.05 2.19
C GLY A 106 -25.99 9.64 2.22
N ILE A 107 -24.73 9.49 2.63
CA ILE A 107 -24.10 8.18 2.84
C ILE A 107 -24.61 7.58 4.16
N PRO A 108 -25.13 6.35 4.17
CA PRO A 108 -25.67 5.72 5.37
C PRO A 108 -24.55 5.41 6.37
N VAL A 109 -24.74 5.89 7.61
CA VAL A 109 -23.87 5.58 8.75
C VAL A 109 -24.38 4.30 9.42
N VAL A 110 -23.53 3.28 9.51
CA VAL A 110 -23.88 1.97 10.06
C VAL A 110 -23.43 1.82 11.52
N SER A 111 -23.87 0.76 12.20
CA SER A 111 -23.33 0.42 13.52
C SER A 111 -21.90 -0.10 13.40
N HIS A 112 -21.10 0.05 14.46
CA HIS A 112 -19.72 -0.46 14.49
C HIS A 112 -19.66 -1.98 14.24
N ASP A 113 -20.60 -2.74 14.81
CA ASP A 113 -20.66 -4.20 14.65
C ASP A 113 -20.95 -4.65 13.22
N THR A 114 -21.59 -3.81 12.40
CA THR A 114 -21.94 -4.16 11.01
C THR A 114 -20.70 -4.40 10.14
N LEU A 115 -19.58 -3.72 10.43
CA LEU A 115 -18.34 -3.85 9.66
C LEU A 115 -17.44 -5.00 10.14
N VAL A 116 -17.77 -5.59 11.29
CA VAL A 116 -16.97 -6.64 11.93
C VAL A 116 -17.42 -8.00 11.42
N SER A 117 -16.62 -8.60 10.54
CA SER A 117 -16.81 -10.00 10.11
C SER A 117 -16.51 -10.98 11.24
N ILE A 118 -16.98 -12.23 11.09
CA ILE A 118 -16.68 -13.30 12.04
C ILE A 118 -15.17 -13.58 12.07
N ASN A 119 -14.54 -13.65 10.90
CA ASN A 119 -13.11 -13.93 10.76
C ASN A 119 -12.25 -12.83 11.38
N SER A 120 -12.57 -11.55 11.12
CA SER A 120 -11.83 -10.43 11.71
C SER A 120 -12.01 -10.36 13.22
N ARG A 121 -13.20 -10.68 13.74
CA ARG A 121 -13.45 -10.77 15.18
C ARG A 121 -12.63 -11.88 15.84
N ASP A 122 -12.53 -13.04 15.21
CA ASP A 122 -11.77 -14.16 15.76
C ASP A 122 -10.26 -13.92 15.71
N ARG A 123 -9.76 -13.27 14.63
CA ARG A 123 -8.38 -12.76 14.61
C ARG A 123 -8.10 -11.79 15.75
N TYR A 124 -8.98 -10.82 15.96
CA TYR A 124 -8.85 -9.84 17.05
C TYR A 124 -8.81 -10.50 18.43
N LYS A 125 -9.67 -11.50 18.70
CA LYS A 125 -9.63 -12.24 19.98
C LYS A 125 -8.30 -12.95 20.19
N ARG A 126 -7.79 -13.65 19.18
CA ARG A 126 -6.50 -14.35 19.27
C ARG A 126 -5.37 -13.38 19.58
N TRP A 127 -5.31 -12.26 18.85
CA TRP A 127 -4.32 -11.21 19.07
C TRP A 127 -4.40 -10.61 20.47
N LYS A 128 -5.62 -10.37 20.97
CA LYS A 128 -5.84 -9.84 22.31
C LYS A 128 -5.37 -10.83 23.38
N GLU A 129 -5.68 -12.10 23.23
CA GLU A 129 -5.20 -13.15 24.13
C GLU A 129 -3.68 -13.27 24.12
N ASP A 130 -3.05 -13.15 22.95
CA ASP A 130 -1.58 -13.14 22.82
C ASP A 130 -0.96 -11.92 23.49
N LEU A 131 -1.53 -10.74 23.31
CA LEU A 131 -1.06 -9.52 23.96
C LEU A 131 -1.17 -9.62 25.49
N ASP A 132 -2.32 -10.05 25.99
CA ASP A 132 -2.56 -10.24 27.42
C ASP A 132 -1.57 -11.27 28.01
N ARG A 133 -1.28 -12.35 27.27
CA ARG A 133 -0.25 -13.34 27.65
C ARG A 133 1.12 -12.65 27.80
N VAL A 134 1.58 -11.90 26.81
CA VAL A 134 2.91 -11.26 26.83
C VAL A 134 3.03 -10.21 27.92
N GLU A 135 2.03 -9.34 28.09
CA GLU A 135 2.04 -8.30 29.12
C GLU A 135 2.07 -8.89 30.53
N SER A 136 1.37 -10.01 30.76
CA SER A 136 1.42 -10.72 32.05
C SER A 136 2.81 -11.29 32.38
N PHE A 137 3.57 -11.74 31.38
CA PHE A 137 4.95 -12.21 31.57
C PHE A 137 5.93 -11.08 31.87
N GLN A 138 5.75 -9.90 31.28
CA GLN A 138 6.60 -8.74 31.58
C GLN A 138 6.39 -8.26 33.02
N PHE A 139 5.15 -8.28 33.51
CA PHE A 139 4.83 -7.91 34.89
C PHE A 139 5.46 -8.87 35.91
N THR A 140 5.41 -10.18 35.66
CA THR A 140 6.01 -11.20 36.54
C THR A 140 7.54 -11.23 36.48
N GLY A 141 8.14 -10.89 35.33
CA GLY A 141 9.59 -10.74 35.16
C GLY A 141 10.19 -9.56 35.93
N ASN A 142 9.51 -8.40 35.93
CA ASN A 142 9.95 -7.22 36.68
C ASN A 142 9.84 -7.37 38.21
N LEU A 143 8.94 -8.22 38.70
CA LEU A 143 8.86 -8.58 40.13
C LEU A 143 10.04 -9.46 40.57
N HIS A 144 10.56 -10.32 39.69
CA HIS A 144 11.69 -11.20 40.03
C HIS A 144 13.07 -10.52 39.91
N THR A 145 13.22 -9.47 39.10
CA THR A 145 14.49 -8.72 38.99
C THR A 145 14.74 -7.82 40.21
N ASN A 146 13.68 -7.25 40.78
CA ASN A 146 13.80 -6.40 41.97
C ASN A 146 14.13 -7.19 43.26
N ASP A 147 13.80 -8.48 43.32
CA ASP A 147 14.12 -9.35 44.47
C ASP A 147 15.51 -10.00 44.39
N LEU A 148 16.14 -10.00 43.22
CA LEU A 148 17.49 -10.56 43.02
C LEU A 148 18.60 -9.53 43.26
N GLU A 149 18.36 -8.24 43.04
CA GLU A 149 19.34 -7.18 43.36
C GLU A 149 19.48 -6.90 44.87
N GLN A 150 18.53 -7.34 45.70
CA GLN A 150 18.64 -7.22 47.17
C GLN A 150 19.29 -8.45 47.86
N LYS A 151 19.60 -9.53 47.13
CA LYS A 151 20.13 -10.77 47.73
C LYS A 151 21.59 -11.10 47.37
N GLU A 152 22.26 -10.33 46.51
CA GLU A 152 23.67 -10.55 46.16
C GLU A 152 24.70 -9.91 47.11
N VAL A 153 24.36 -9.69 48.39
CA VAL A 153 25.36 -9.33 49.43
C VAL A 153 25.62 -10.48 50.42
N ASN A 154 24.96 -11.64 50.30
CA ASN A 154 25.26 -12.73 51.24
C ASN A 154 25.33 -14.12 50.61
N GLN A 155 26.48 -14.74 50.84
CA GLN A 155 26.77 -16.17 50.79
C GLN A 155 27.16 -16.77 49.43
N LYS A 156 28.47 -16.69 49.18
CA LYS A 156 29.23 -17.82 48.65
C LYS A 156 28.96 -19.07 49.51
N SER A 157 28.43 -20.12 48.90
CA SER A 157 28.75 -21.56 49.09
C SER A 157 27.52 -22.46 49.07
N ARG A 158 27.34 -23.19 47.96
CA ARG A 158 27.12 -24.66 47.87
C ARG A 158 26.45 -25.01 46.54
N ALA A 159 27.05 -25.97 45.84
CA ALA A 159 26.54 -26.56 44.63
C ALA A 159 25.59 -27.72 44.95
N ARG A 160 24.43 -27.78 44.28
CA ARG A 160 24.02 -28.81 43.29
C ARG A 160 22.50 -29.05 43.24
N VAL A 161 22.01 -28.97 42.00
CA VAL A 161 20.92 -29.74 41.35
C VAL A 161 19.49 -29.45 41.82
N PHE A 162 18.69 -28.77 40.99
CA PHE A 162 17.51 -29.33 40.29
C PHE A 162 16.94 -28.33 39.26
N ALA A 163 16.48 -28.89 38.13
CA ALA A 163 15.65 -28.32 37.05
C ALA A 163 16.11 -27.02 36.35
N LYS A 164 16.58 -27.16 35.09
CA LYS A 164 16.71 -26.05 34.14
C LYS A 164 15.31 -25.58 33.69
N PRO A 165 14.89 -24.33 33.93
CA PRO A 165 13.80 -23.75 33.16
C PRO A 165 14.33 -23.50 31.74
N ARG A 166 13.57 -23.91 30.73
CA ARG A 166 13.83 -23.55 29.33
C ARG A 166 13.79 -22.02 29.23
N ARG A 167 14.96 -21.39 29.12
CA ARG A 167 15.08 -19.96 28.82
C ARG A 167 14.62 -19.76 27.37
N ILE A 168 13.40 -19.30 27.20
CA ILE A 168 12.95 -18.72 25.94
C ILE A 168 13.51 -17.29 25.92
N PRO A 169 14.27 -16.88 24.89
CA PRO A 169 14.84 -15.54 24.85
C PRO A 169 13.72 -14.50 24.62
N VAL A 170 13.34 -13.80 25.69
CA VAL A 170 12.35 -12.70 25.71
C VAL A 170 12.76 -11.51 24.83
N ASN A 171 14.05 -11.41 24.49
CA ASN A 171 14.60 -10.28 23.72
C ASN A 171 14.28 -10.30 22.21
N ALA A 172 13.71 -11.37 21.67
CA ALA A 172 13.34 -11.42 20.24
C ALA A 172 11.96 -10.80 19.94
N PHE A 173 11.14 -10.55 20.96
CA PHE A 173 9.76 -10.05 20.81
C PHE A 173 9.59 -8.55 21.08
N LEU A 174 10.54 -7.93 21.81
CA LEU A 174 10.47 -6.52 22.20
C LEU A 174 10.86 -5.52 21.10
N ASN A 175 11.50 -6.00 20.02
CA ASN A 175 12.12 -5.14 19.01
C ASN A 175 11.52 -5.26 17.62
N SER A 176 10.31 -5.80 17.46
CA SER A 176 9.67 -5.93 16.14
C SER A 176 8.23 -5.42 16.16
N THR A 177 7.89 -4.58 15.18
CA THR A 177 6.50 -4.32 14.81
C THR A 177 6.09 -5.49 13.94
N TRP A 178 5.28 -6.40 14.48
CA TRP A 178 4.90 -7.64 13.79
C TRP A 178 3.75 -7.37 12.82
N ASN A 179 3.97 -7.65 11.54
CA ASN A 179 2.92 -7.83 10.53
C ASN A 179 2.68 -9.34 10.37
N GLU A 180 1.46 -9.77 9.99
CA GLU A 180 1.04 -11.19 9.85
C GLU A 180 1.70 -11.95 8.67
N GLY A 181 3.03 -11.83 8.51
CA GLY A 181 3.84 -12.58 7.54
C GLY A 181 5.27 -12.90 8.02
N ASP A 182 5.65 -12.48 9.24
CA ASP A 182 6.96 -12.83 9.78
C ASP A 182 6.90 -14.22 10.47
N PRO A 183 7.81 -15.17 10.19
CA PRO A 183 7.87 -16.42 10.93
C PRO A 183 8.38 -16.17 12.36
N CYS A 184 7.76 -16.83 13.33
CA CYS A 184 8.22 -16.85 14.72
C CYS A 184 9.70 -17.32 14.78
N PRO A 185 10.62 -16.65 15.49
CA PRO A 185 12.05 -16.94 15.36
C PRO A 185 12.36 -18.29 15.99
N THR A 186 12.45 -19.34 15.17
CA THR A 186 12.89 -20.67 15.60
C THR A 186 14.36 -20.86 15.22
N ALA A 187 15.21 -20.57 16.20
CA ALA A 187 16.56 -21.09 16.44
C ALA A 187 17.37 -21.66 15.24
N LEU A 188 18.22 -20.84 14.63
CA LEU A 188 19.53 -21.26 14.09
C LEU A 188 20.55 -20.11 14.24
N LEU A 189 21.55 -20.28 15.11
CA LEU A 189 22.70 -19.39 15.26
C LEU A 189 23.91 -19.96 14.51
N PRO A 190 24.66 -19.20 13.70
CA PRO A 190 26.07 -19.45 13.47
C PRO A 190 26.90 -18.80 14.58
N SER A 191 27.87 -19.55 15.09
CA SER A 191 28.83 -19.15 16.12
C SER A 191 29.73 -17.99 15.68
N PHE A 192 29.73 -16.88 16.44
CA PHE A 192 30.75 -15.83 16.33
C PHE A 192 31.68 -15.86 17.55
N GLN A 193 32.99 -15.95 17.29
CA GLN A 193 34.05 -15.84 18.29
C GLN A 193 34.24 -14.38 18.72
N VAL A 194 34.39 -14.19 20.02
CA VAL A 194 34.64 -12.90 20.68
C VAL A 194 36.13 -12.58 20.63
N GLN A 195 36.50 -11.36 20.20
CA GLN A 195 37.77 -10.72 20.56
C GLN A 195 37.48 -9.50 21.43
N GLU A 196 38.11 -9.46 22.60
CA GLU A 196 38.01 -8.39 23.60
C GLU A 196 38.79 -7.12 23.21
N PRO A 197 38.40 -5.93 23.67
CA PRO A 197 39.15 -4.70 23.44
C PRO A 197 40.24 -4.49 24.52
N CYS A 198 41.42 -4.07 24.08
CA CYS A 198 42.52 -3.63 24.93
C CYS A 198 42.53 -2.10 25.04
N VAL A 199 42.61 -1.58 26.28
CA VAL A 199 42.76 -0.16 26.61
C VAL A 199 44.22 0.11 27.00
N LYS A 200 44.84 1.18 26.44
CA LYS A 200 45.70 2.15 27.16
C LYS A 200 46.18 3.33 26.29
N GLU A 201 45.79 4.54 26.75
CA GLU A 201 46.49 5.84 26.86
C GLU A 201 47.27 6.45 25.68
N ALA A 202 46.92 7.69 25.27
CA ALA A 202 47.51 8.94 25.76
C ALA A 202 47.02 10.19 24.97
N LEU A 203 46.70 11.29 25.68
CA LEU A 203 46.42 12.64 25.14
C LEU A 203 47.72 13.38 24.76
N PRO A 204 47.66 14.37 23.84
CA PRO A 204 47.75 15.76 24.30
C PRO A 204 46.84 16.76 23.55
N SER A 205 47.01 18.03 23.87
CA SER A 205 46.03 19.10 24.04
C SER A 205 45.88 20.11 22.88
N LEU A 206 44.85 20.96 23.02
CA LEU A 206 44.74 22.39 22.67
C LEU A 206 43.89 22.86 21.45
N LYS A 207 42.94 23.73 21.85
CA LYS A 207 42.35 24.92 21.19
C LYS A 207 41.01 24.77 20.45
N ALA A 208 39.99 25.23 21.17
CA ALA A 208 38.67 25.60 20.67
C ALA A 208 38.71 26.88 19.82
N GLN A 209 38.00 26.86 18.69
CA GLN A 209 37.49 28.06 18.02
C GLN A 209 35.99 27.89 17.75
N LYS A 210 35.26 28.98 18.01
CA LYS A 210 33.81 29.13 18.04
C LYS A 210 33.20 29.16 16.62
N PRO A 211 31.91 28.80 16.46
CA PRO A 211 31.17 29.09 15.23
C PRO A 211 30.73 30.57 15.20
N CYS A 212 30.88 31.20 14.04
CA CYS A 212 30.40 32.54 13.76
C CYS A 212 28.88 32.52 13.52
N ALA A 213 28.15 33.32 14.30
CA ALA A 213 26.82 33.82 13.99
C ALA A 213 26.93 35.35 13.92
N LEU A 214 26.43 35.97 12.85
CA LEU A 214 26.26 37.43 12.80
C LEU A 214 25.09 37.87 11.90
N PHE A 215 24.03 38.38 12.57
CA PHE A 215 23.17 39.55 12.31
C PHE A 215 22.36 39.65 10.98
N ILE A 216 21.12 40.15 10.96
CA ILE A 216 20.69 41.51 11.37
C ILE A 216 19.29 41.57 12.05
N ALA A 217 19.19 42.53 12.97
CA ALA A 217 18.08 43.11 13.74
C ALA A 217 16.72 43.26 13.00
N GLY A 218 15.53 43.33 13.62
CA GLY A 218 15.16 43.75 14.97
C GLY A 218 14.73 45.22 14.98
N GLN A 219 13.42 45.51 15.04
CA GLN A 219 12.82 46.55 15.91
C GLN A 219 11.30 46.35 16.05
N GLN A 220 10.84 46.59 17.27
CA GLN A 220 9.51 46.40 17.84
C GLN A 220 8.60 47.60 17.55
N GLU A 221 7.28 47.43 17.68
CA GLU A 221 6.56 48.12 18.78
C GLU A 221 5.20 47.48 19.08
N ARG A 222 4.80 47.65 20.35
CA ARG A 222 3.66 47.05 21.05
C ARG A 222 2.37 47.82 20.75
N GLU A 223 1.22 47.18 20.90
CA GLU A 223 0.16 47.62 21.84
C GLU A 223 -0.94 46.57 21.98
N ASN A 224 -1.61 46.59 23.14
CA ASN A 224 -2.45 45.53 23.70
C ASN A 224 -3.86 46.09 24.00
N LEU A 225 -4.90 45.27 23.78
CA LEU A 225 -6.30 45.30 24.32
C LEU A 225 -7.35 46.27 23.71
N PRO A 226 -8.68 46.04 23.88
CA PRO A 226 -9.46 44.79 23.96
C PRO A 226 -10.79 44.79 23.12
N ALA A 227 -11.54 43.69 23.23
CA ALA A 227 -12.78 43.30 22.53
C ALA A 227 -13.99 44.28 22.53
N LYS A 228 -14.85 44.17 21.50
CA LYS A 228 -16.31 44.41 21.58
C LYS A 228 -17.11 43.72 20.46
N ARG A 229 -18.26 43.16 20.86
CA ARG A 229 -19.34 42.56 20.06
C ARG A 229 -20.04 43.60 19.15
N ALA A 230 -20.53 43.15 18.00
CA ALA A 230 -21.80 43.63 17.44
C ALA A 230 -22.43 42.58 16.52
N ARG A 231 -23.72 42.29 16.78
CA ARG A 231 -24.66 41.60 15.90
C ARG A 231 -25.17 42.59 14.86
N HIS A 232 -25.52 42.14 13.65
CA HIS A 232 -26.72 42.61 12.95
C HIS A 232 -27.21 41.63 11.88
N GLU A 233 -28.52 41.58 11.77
CA GLU A 233 -29.36 40.71 10.94
C GLU A 233 -29.65 41.32 9.55
N CYS A 234 -30.08 40.43 8.64
CA CYS A 234 -31.12 40.62 7.62
C CYS A 234 -30.84 41.55 6.42
N SER A 235 -30.88 41.00 5.20
CA SER A 235 -32.06 41.14 4.30
C SER A 235 -31.84 40.48 2.93
N LYS A 236 -32.98 40.12 2.32
CA LYS A 236 -33.22 39.36 1.08
C LYS A 236 -32.98 40.19 -0.19
N GLN A 237 -32.71 39.51 -1.30
CA GLN A 237 -33.17 39.72 -2.71
C GLN A 237 -32.39 38.71 -3.57
N VAL A 238 -32.96 37.63 -4.15
CA VAL A 238 -33.88 37.50 -5.30
C VAL A 238 -33.51 38.43 -6.47
N GLU A 239 -32.90 37.86 -7.51
CA GLU A 239 -33.20 38.18 -8.91
C GLU A 239 -32.67 37.10 -9.88
N ASP A 240 -33.58 36.64 -10.74
CA ASP A 240 -33.40 35.80 -11.91
C ASP A 240 -32.63 36.53 -13.03
N LEU A 241 -32.01 35.79 -13.96
CA LEU A 241 -31.90 36.07 -15.43
C LEU A 241 -30.84 35.12 -16.03
N GLN A 242 -31.26 34.03 -16.69
CA GLN A 242 -31.39 33.88 -18.14
C GLN A 242 -30.08 33.73 -18.94
N ALA A 243 -29.99 32.59 -19.63
CA ALA A 243 -29.02 32.23 -20.65
C ALA A 243 -29.19 33.02 -21.96
N PRO A 244 -28.20 32.93 -22.88
CA PRO A 244 -28.55 32.53 -24.25
C PRO A 244 -27.53 31.58 -24.94
N ILE A 245 -28.05 30.44 -25.39
CA ILE A 245 -28.15 29.85 -26.76
C ILE A 245 -27.33 30.45 -27.95
N PHE A 246 -26.56 29.55 -28.60
CA PHE A 246 -26.16 29.35 -30.03
C PHE A 246 -25.16 30.25 -30.80
N HIS A 247 -24.08 29.63 -31.35
CA HIS A 247 -23.96 29.30 -32.80
C HIS A 247 -22.72 28.40 -33.11
N GLU A 248 -22.89 27.49 -34.09
CA GLU A 248 -21.94 26.49 -34.64
C GLU A 248 -20.93 27.06 -35.71
N PRO A 249 -20.37 26.28 -36.68
CA PRO A 249 -19.06 25.62 -36.61
C PRO A 249 -18.11 26.00 -37.78
N CYS A 250 -16.81 25.68 -37.68
CA CYS A 250 -15.88 25.81 -38.80
C CYS A 250 -15.40 24.45 -39.32
N HIS A 251 -15.91 24.08 -40.50
CA HIS A 251 -15.32 23.09 -41.39
C HIS A 251 -14.13 23.70 -42.14
N ILE A 252 -12.96 23.04 -42.12
CA ILE A 252 -11.95 23.17 -43.17
C ILE A 252 -11.53 21.77 -43.60
N ASN A 253 -11.61 21.55 -44.91
CA ASN A 253 -11.29 20.34 -45.62
C ASN A 253 -10.21 20.71 -46.64
N LEU A 254 -9.03 20.07 -46.61
CA LEU A 254 -8.11 20.12 -47.74
C LEU A 254 -7.36 18.81 -47.91
N LYS A 255 -7.31 18.40 -49.18
CA LYS A 255 -6.88 17.12 -49.73
C LYS A 255 -5.36 17.02 -49.90
N ARG A 256 -4.91 15.75 -49.99
CA ARG A 256 -3.81 15.20 -50.81
C ARG A 256 -2.37 15.53 -50.43
N LEU A 257 -1.61 14.47 -50.15
CA LEU A 257 -0.57 13.94 -51.06
C LEU A 257 -0.15 12.52 -50.65
N ALA A 258 0.15 11.72 -51.66
CA ALA A 258 0.56 10.32 -51.59
C ALA A 258 2.07 10.20 -51.87
N ASN A 259 2.60 8.97 -51.70
CA ASN A 259 3.91 8.43 -52.14
C ASN A 259 5.09 8.76 -51.19
N ASP A 260 6.05 7.89 -50.85
CA ASP A 260 6.55 6.65 -51.45
C ASP A 260 7.24 5.71 -50.42
N SER A 261 7.44 4.49 -50.90
CA SER A 261 8.08 3.28 -50.40
C SER A 261 9.61 3.29 -50.06
N CYS A 262 10.01 2.35 -49.18
CA CYS A 262 11.07 1.31 -49.34
C CYS A 262 12.47 1.38 -48.64
N MET A 263 12.96 0.16 -48.33
CA MET A 263 14.34 -0.38 -48.06
C MET A 263 14.84 -0.37 -46.60
N LYS A 264 14.95 -1.51 -45.88
CA LYS A 264 15.87 -2.69 -45.92
C LYS A 264 17.30 -2.49 -45.33
N GLY A 265 17.62 -3.20 -44.23
CA GLY A 265 18.84 -4.05 -44.12
C GLY A 265 19.84 -3.86 -42.95
N GLY A 266 20.11 -4.95 -42.19
CA GLY A 266 21.40 -5.32 -41.53
C GLY A 266 21.54 -5.03 -40.03
N ALA A 267 21.35 -5.97 -39.08
CA ALA A 267 22.21 -7.09 -38.61
C ALA A 267 23.39 -6.70 -37.68
N PHE A 268 23.36 -7.12 -36.39
CA PHE A 268 24.41 -7.87 -35.63
C PHE A 268 24.12 -7.89 -34.10
N SER A 269 24.21 -9.06 -33.47
CA SER A 269 24.15 -9.34 -32.01
C SER A 269 25.56 -9.33 -31.38
N PRO A 270 25.75 -9.42 -30.03
CA PRO A 270 25.53 -10.68 -29.29
C PRO A 270 24.87 -10.56 -27.90
N VAL A 271 24.57 -11.75 -27.38
CA VAL A 271 23.70 -12.17 -26.27
C VAL A 271 24.37 -12.02 -24.89
N LEU A 272 23.58 -11.64 -23.87
CA LEU A 272 23.82 -11.93 -22.45
C LEU A 272 22.49 -12.43 -21.85
N GLN A 273 22.51 -13.65 -21.28
CA GLN A 273 21.34 -14.36 -20.78
C GLN A 273 20.79 -13.72 -19.50
N SER A 274 19.53 -13.28 -19.54
CA SER A 274 18.67 -13.14 -18.37
C SER A 274 17.41 -13.98 -18.61
N SER A 275 16.90 -14.62 -17.57
CA SER A 275 15.74 -15.52 -17.64
C SER A 275 14.44 -14.71 -17.72
N THR A 276 14.10 -14.24 -18.91
CA THR A 276 12.76 -13.76 -19.29
C THR A 276 11.84 -14.94 -19.57
N VAL A 277 10.67 -15.00 -18.91
CA VAL A 277 9.58 -15.88 -19.32
C VAL A 277 8.77 -15.16 -20.39
N ASN A 278 9.05 -15.47 -21.67
CA ASN A 278 8.25 -15.04 -22.82
C ASN A 278 7.24 -16.15 -23.15
N PHE A 279 5.97 -15.80 -23.35
CA PHE A 279 4.88 -16.75 -23.60
C PHE A 279 4.39 -16.61 -25.05
N ASP A 280 4.88 -17.48 -25.95
CA ASP A 280 4.27 -17.76 -27.24
C ASP A 280 4.26 -19.28 -27.45
N GLY A 281 3.07 -19.86 -27.61
CA GLY A 281 2.93 -21.30 -27.83
C GLY A 281 1.48 -21.75 -27.96
N THR A 282 1.02 -21.86 -29.20
CA THR A 282 -0.23 -22.51 -29.63
C THR A 282 -0.31 -23.99 -29.21
N PRO A 283 -1.51 -24.59 -29.06
CA PRO A 283 -1.67 -25.90 -28.46
C PRO A 283 -1.38 -27.02 -29.46
N SER A 284 -0.49 -27.94 -29.12
CA SER A 284 -0.42 -29.25 -29.76
C SER A 284 -1.23 -30.26 -28.93
N SER A 285 -2.20 -30.83 -29.61
CA SER A 285 -2.98 -32.01 -29.24
C SER A 285 -2.14 -33.14 -28.66
N ASP A 286 -2.61 -33.76 -27.58
CA ASP A 286 -2.72 -35.22 -27.56
C ASP A 286 -3.75 -35.76 -26.57
N PHE A 287 -4.46 -36.75 -27.08
CA PHE A 287 -5.56 -37.52 -26.56
C PHE A 287 -5.17 -38.41 -25.36
N LYS A 288 -6.05 -38.56 -24.36
CA LYS A 288 -6.82 -39.80 -24.13
C LYS A 288 -7.77 -39.70 -22.93
N SER A 289 -9.00 -40.09 -23.23
CA SER A 289 -10.11 -40.41 -22.34
C SER A 289 -9.84 -41.62 -21.43
N ASP A 290 -10.36 -41.61 -20.20
CA ASP A 290 -11.17 -42.75 -19.75
C ASP A 290 -12.09 -42.45 -18.56
N LYS A 291 -13.09 -43.33 -18.42
CA LYS A 291 -14.41 -43.20 -17.80
C LYS A 291 -14.46 -43.43 -16.29
N GLY A 292 -15.37 -42.69 -15.61
CA GLY A 292 -16.52 -43.23 -14.87
C GLY A 292 -16.39 -43.85 -13.46
N ILE A 293 -17.42 -43.54 -12.64
CA ILE A 293 -18.05 -44.30 -11.53
C ILE A 293 -17.78 -43.82 -10.08
N ASN A 294 -18.77 -43.07 -9.58
CA ASN A 294 -19.67 -43.27 -8.42
C ASN A 294 -19.21 -43.32 -6.93
N GLU A 295 -20.11 -42.73 -6.13
CA GLU A 295 -20.27 -42.57 -4.68
C GLU A 295 -19.99 -43.82 -3.82
N GLN A 296 -19.52 -43.64 -2.57
CA GLN A 296 -20.27 -43.88 -1.32
C GLN A 296 -19.35 -43.92 -0.07
N SER A 297 -20.00 -43.56 1.04
CA SER A 297 -19.56 -43.38 2.42
C SER A 297 -18.88 -44.59 3.09
N MET A 298 -18.00 -44.36 4.09
CA MET A 298 -18.12 -44.91 5.46
C MET A 298 -16.94 -44.53 6.37
N ASN A 299 -17.30 -44.25 7.63
CA ASN A 299 -16.43 -44.11 8.80
C ASN A 299 -15.62 -45.39 9.10
N CYS A 300 -14.46 -45.26 9.74
CA CYS A 300 -14.10 -46.02 10.96
C CYS A 300 -12.76 -45.56 11.56
N ALA A 301 -12.69 -45.68 12.88
CA ALA A 301 -11.64 -45.20 13.76
C ALA A 301 -10.59 -46.27 14.14
N LEU A 302 -9.47 -45.80 14.71
CA LEU A 302 -8.51 -46.44 15.62
C LEU A 302 -7.23 -47.13 15.06
N ASN A 303 -6.14 -46.33 15.09
CA ASN A 303 -4.81 -46.53 15.71
C ASN A 303 -3.85 -47.71 15.38
N ARG A 304 -2.58 -47.28 15.18
CA ARG A 304 -1.24 -47.93 15.35
C ARG A 304 -0.77 -48.88 14.22
N ASP A 305 0.45 -48.83 13.67
CA ASP A 305 1.77 -48.35 14.12
C ASP A 305 2.64 -47.78 12.98
N ASP A 306 3.68 -47.01 13.37
CA ASP A 306 4.68 -46.29 12.57
C ASP A 306 5.32 -47.06 11.40
N ILE A 307 5.39 -46.42 10.22
CA ILE A 307 6.58 -46.39 9.32
C ILE A 307 6.54 -45.07 8.53
N THR A 308 7.69 -44.42 8.56
CA THR A 308 8.10 -43.13 8.01
C THR A 308 7.70 -42.81 6.56
N SER A 309 6.92 -41.75 6.36
CA SER A 309 7.15 -40.77 5.29
C SER A 309 6.57 -39.42 5.72
N SER A 310 7.41 -38.51 6.20
CA SER A 310 7.01 -37.12 6.44
C SER A 310 6.79 -36.42 5.09
N LYS A 311 5.60 -36.63 4.51
CA LYS A 311 5.05 -35.67 3.56
C LYS A 311 4.76 -34.42 4.37
N LEU A 312 5.56 -33.37 4.17
CA LEU A 312 5.19 -32.03 4.62
C LEU A 312 3.91 -31.67 3.87
N ASP A 313 2.78 -31.69 4.57
CA ASP A 313 1.58 -31.00 4.14
C ASP A 313 1.90 -29.49 4.14
N ASN A 314 2.31 -28.98 2.99
CA ASN A 314 2.48 -27.54 2.75
C ASN A 314 1.11 -26.86 2.55
N ASN A 315 0.16 -27.09 3.44
CA ASN A 315 -1.04 -26.27 3.58
C ASN A 315 -0.76 -25.13 4.57
N VAL A 316 0.22 -24.29 4.24
CA VAL A 316 0.32 -22.98 4.90
C VAL A 316 -0.80 -22.14 4.29
N GLU A 317 -1.88 -21.93 5.03
CA GLU A 317 -2.95 -21.03 4.61
C GLU A 317 -2.34 -19.63 4.40
N ASP A 318 -2.48 -19.08 3.18
CA ASP A 318 -2.05 -17.70 2.91
C ASP A 318 -2.84 -16.76 3.83
N HIS A 319 -2.16 -16.09 4.74
CA HIS A 319 -2.76 -15.08 5.60
C HIS A 319 -3.01 -13.81 4.77
N ILE A 320 -4.27 -13.58 4.40
CA ILE A 320 -4.69 -12.42 3.62
C ILE A 320 -4.73 -11.19 4.53
N THR A 321 -3.77 -10.30 4.34
CA THR A 321 -3.48 -9.19 5.26
C THR A 321 -3.59 -7.81 4.63
N ASP A 322 -3.92 -7.75 3.33
CA ASP A 322 -3.55 -6.60 2.54
C ASP A 322 -4.68 -5.65 2.14
N THR A 323 -4.22 -4.42 1.92
CA THR A 323 -4.92 -3.28 1.33
C THR A 323 -5.41 -3.64 -0.07
N VAL A 324 -6.54 -3.07 -0.47
CA VAL A 324 -7.10 -3.26 -1.81
C VAL A 324 -6.91 -2.02 -2.66
N GLY A 325 -6.76 -2.22 -3.97
CA GLY A 325 -6.42 -1.15 -4.90
C GLY A 325 -6.91 -1.43 -6.31
N ALA A 326 -7.23 -0.37 -7.04
CA ALA A 326 -7.60 -0.45 -8.44
C ALA A 326 -7.05 0.73 -9.25
N ILE A 327 -6.70 0.44 -10.50
CA ILE A 327 -6.36 1.43 -11.52
C ILE A 327 -7.28 1.16 -12.71
N ALA A 328 -7.85 2.21 -13.29
CA ALA A 328 -8.68 2.11 -14.49
C ALA A 328 -8.29 3.18 -15.51
N ILE A 329 -8.51 2.86 -16.78
CA ILE A 329 -8.41 3.78 -17.91
C ILE A 329 -9.73 3.70 -18.67
N ASP A 330 -10.36 4.85 -18.92
CA ASP A 330 -11.61 4.91 -19.67
C ASP A 330 -11.40 5.08 -21.18
N MET A 331 -12.51 5.09 -21.93
CA MET A 331 -12.48 5.22 -23.39
C MET A 331 -11.98 6.59 -23.88
N TYR A 332 -11.89 7.58 -22.99
CA TYR A 332 -11.33 8.91 -23.28
C TYR A 332 -9.82 8.95 -23.02
N GLY A 333 -9.25 7.87 -22.48
CA GLY A 333 -7.84 7.78 -22.11
C GLY A 333 -7.52 8.44 -20.78
N HIS A 334 -8.53 8.77 -19.97
CA HIS A 334 -8.33 9.28 -18.61
C HIS A 334 -7.98 8.11 -17.68
N ILE A 335 -6.95 8.30 -16.86
CA ILE A 335 -6.49 7.31 -15.88
C ILE A 335 -6.93 7.71 -14.47
N SER A 336 -7.30 6.74 -13.65
CA SER A 336 -7.65 6.95 -12.24
C SER A 336 -7.08 5.82 -11.38
N ALA A 337 -6.75 6.14 -10.14
CA ALA A 337 -6.30 5.19 -9.13
C ALA A 337 -7.05 5.38 -7.82
N GLY A 338 -7.23 4.31 -7.08
CA GLY A 338 -7.76 4.36 -5.73
C GLY A 338 -7.38 3.14 -4.90
N SER A 339 -7.35 3.34 -3.59
CA SER A 339 -7.04 2.30 -2.60
C SER A 339 -7.89 2.44 -1.35
N SER A 340 -8.06 1.33 -0.64
CA SER A 340 -8.80 1.26 0.62
C SER A 340 -8.17 0.22 1.55
N SER A 341 -8.12 0.51 2.85
CA SER A 341 -7.49 -0.34 3.87
C SER A 341 -8.18 -0.20 5.23
N GLY A 342 -8.26 -1.30 5.98
CA GLY A 342 -8.56 -1.32 7.41
C GLY A 342 -7.33 -1.01 8.29
N GLY A 343 -6.13 -1.02 7.70
CA GLY A 343 -4.87 -0.81 8.41
C GLY A 343 -4.40 -2.04 9.20
N ILE A 344 -3.42 -1.82 10.08
CA ILE A 344 -2.82 -2.89 10.87
C ILE A 344 -3.75 -3.35 12.00
N GLY A 345 -3.68 -4.63 12.35
CA GLY A 345 -4.38 -5.19 13.51
C GLY A 345 -3.93 -4.53 14.81
N MET A 346 -4.84 -4.40 15.78
CA MET A 346 -4.57 -3.78 17.09
C MET A 346 -3.93 -2.39 16.98
N LYS A 347 -4.22 -1.65 15.91
CA LYS A 347 -3.77 -0.26 15.78
C LYS A 347 -4.37 0.61 16.88
N HIS A 348 -3.62 1.62 17.30
CA HIS A 348 -4.18 2.68 18.12
C HIS A 348 -5.29 3.40 17.33
N ARG A 349 -6.41 3.70 17.99
CA ARG A 349 -7.53 4.42 17.40
C ARG A 349 -7.08 5.79 16.88
N GLY A 350 -7.52 6.17 15.68
CA GLY A 350 -7.07 7.37 15.00
C GLY A 350 -5.77 7.22 14.21
N ARG A 351 -5.14 6.03 14.17
CA ARG A 351 -3.98 5.77 13.30
C ARG A 351 -4.44 5.75 11.84
N VAL A 352 -3.89 6.67 11.05
CA VAL A 352 -4.13 6.80 9.62
C VAL A 352 -2.96 6.19 8.85
N GLY A 353 -3.26 5.28 7.93
CA GLY A 353 -2.29 4.62 7.07
C GLY A 353 -2.16 5.23 5.66
N PRO A 354 -1.30 4.65 4.81
CA PRO A 354 -1.05 5.08 3.43
C PRO A 354 -2.29 5.24 2.56
N ALA A 355 -3.31 4.41 2.76
CA ALA A 355 -4.49 4.40 1.89
C ALA A 355 -5.30 5.70 1.99
N ALA A 356 -5.13 6.51 3.03
CA ALA A 356 -5.73 7.85 3.15
C ALA A 356 -4.80 8.98 2.65
N LEU A 357 -3.56 8.65 2.27
CA LEU A 357 -2.51 9.62 1.98
C LEU A 357 -2.15 9.59 0.49
N VAL A 358 -2.54 10.65 -0.20
CA VAL A 358 -2.22 10.90 -1.62
C VAL A 358 -0.71 10.97 -1.81
N GLY A 359 -0.21 10.28 -2.83
CA GLY A 359 1.23 10.16 -3.10
C GLY A 359 1.93 9.06 -2.29
N ILE A 360 1.28 8.51 -1.28
CA ILE A 360 1.84 7.42 -0.46
C ILE A 360 1.17 6.09 -0.83
N GLY A 361 -0.15 5.95 -0.64
CA GLY A 361 -0.88 4.71 -0.97
C GLY A 361 -1.36 4.65 -2.43
N SER A 362 -1.65 5.80 -3.03
CA SER A 362 -1.99 5.91 -4.44
C SER A 362 -1.44 7.21 -5.03
N ALA A 363 -1.06 7.19 -6.30
CA ALA A 363 -0.57 8.36 -7.03
C ALA A 363 -1.03 8.31 -8.49
N VAL A 364 -1.26 9.49 -9.06
CA VAL A 364 -1.50 9.67 -10.50
C VAL A 364 -0.64 10.84 -10.98
N ILE A 365 0.21 10.59 -11.96
CA ILE A 365 0.88 11.62 -12.75
C ILE A 365 -0.06 11.91 -13.94
N PRO A 366 -0.65 13.12 -14.01
CA PRO A 366 -1.57 13.49 -15.08
C PRO A 366 -0.83 13.62 -16.42
N VAL A 367 -1.60 13.59 -17.51
CA VAL A 367 -1.06 13.88 -18.85
C VAL A 367 -0.64 15.35 -18.90
N ASP A 368 0.60 15.60 -19.33
CA ASP A 368 1.04 16.94 -19.73
C ASP A 368 0.62 17.20 -21.18
N GLU A 369 -0.05 18.33 -21.45
CA GLU A 369 -0.45 18.70 -22.80
C GLU A 369 0.74 18.99 -23.74
N SER A 370 1.89 19.33 -23.16
CA SER A 370 3.14 19.55 -23.89
C SER A 370 3.90 18.25 -24.20
N ASP A 371 3.53 17.13 -23.58
CA ASP A 371 4.12 15.82 -23.86
C ASP A 371 3.48 15.20 -25.12
N GLU A 372 4.29 15.02 -26.17
CA GLU A 372 3.88 14.38 -27.42
C GLU A 372 3.39 12.94 -27.20
N GLU A 373 3.98 12.22 -26.25
CA GLU A 373 3.60 10.84 -25.94
C GLU A 373 2.33 10.76 -25.06
N LYS A 374 1.86 11.89 -24.53
CA LYS A 374 0.72 12.01 -23.62
C LYS A 374 0.80 10.97 -22.50
N THR A 375 1.99 10.88 -21.90
CA THR A 375 2.33 9.92 -20.86
C THR A 375 1.58 10.25 -19.59
N CYS A 376 0.98 9.25 -18.98
CA CYS A 376 0.48 9.34 -17.62
C CYS A 376 0.73 8.03 -16.89
N VAL A 377 0.90 8.13 -15.58
CA VAL A 377 1.21 6.98 -14.73
C VAL A 377 0.28 6.97 -13.54
N ALA A 378 -0.29 5.80 -13.23
CA ALA A 378 -1.04 5.59 -12.01
C ALA A 378 -0.40 4.47 -11.21
N VAL A 379 -0.35 4.63 -9.89
CA VAL A 379 0.28 3.68 -8.97
C VAL A 379 -0.61 3.46 -7.76
N VAL A 380 -0.72 2.21 -7.33
CA VAL A 380 -1.31 1.81 -6.05
C VAL A 380 -0.35 0.86 -5.33
N THR A 381 -0.24 1.00 -4.02
CA THR A 381 0.69 0.23 -3.19
C THR A 381 0.00 -0.43 -2.00
N SER A 382 0.57 -1.54 -1.53
CA SER A 382 0.23 -2.22 -0.26
C SER A 382 1.53 -2.57 0.47
N GLY A 383 1.46 -2.80 1.78
CA GLY A 383 2.60 -3.23 2.60
C GLY A 383 2.70 -2.49 3.94
N THR A 384 3.92 -2.39 4.45
CA THR A 384 4.21 -1.76 5.75
C THR A 384 3.98 -0.25 5.67
N GLY A 385 2.87 0.21 6.24
CA GLY A 385 2.39 1.56 5.99
C GLY A 385 3.31 2.69 6.46
N GLU A 386 3.98 2.53 7.60
CA GLU A 386 4.93 3.50 8.15
C GLU A 386 6.14 3.70 7.21
N HIS A 387 6.61 2.62 6.58
CA HIS A 387 7.72 2.67 5.61
C HIS A 387 7.29 3.30 4.30
N MET A 388 6.08 2.98 3.83
CA MET A 388 5.52 3.58 2.63
C MET A 388 5.38 5.10 2.79
N ALA A 389 4.89 5.55 3.95
CA ALA A 389 4.76 6.98 4.26
C ALA A 389 6.12 7.68 4.30
N THR A 390 7.11 7.04 4.93
CA THR A 390 8.47 7.56 5.03
C THR A 390 9.14 7.75 3.66
N THR A 391 8.81 6.89 2.69
CA THR A 391 9.44 6.85 1.36
C THR A 391 8.64 7.55 0.27
N MET A 392 7.43 8.05 0.58
CA MET A 392 6.46 8.51 -0.42
C MET A 392 6.26 7.48 -1.56
N ALA A 393 6.04 6.23 -1.16
CA ALA A 393 6.17 5.05 -2.02
C ALA A 393 5.48 5.18 -3.39
N SER A 394 4.17 5.49 -3.42
CA SER A 394 3.43 5.54 -4.70
C SER A 394 3.93 6.65 -5.62
N GLN A 395 4.17 7.86 -5.10
CA GLN A 395 4.67 8.98 -5.90
C GLN A 395 6.06 8.68 -6.43
N LYS A 396 6.95 8.15 -5.59
CA LYS A 396 8.32 7.84 -6.00
C LYS A 396 8.35 6.76 -7.08
N CYS A 397 7.52 5.73 -6.96
CA CYS A 397 7.35 4.72 -8.00
C CYS A 397 6.79 5.33 -9.31
N ALA A 398 5.80 6.22 -9.19
CA ALA A 398 5.21 6.90 -10.35
C ALA A 398 6.26 7.72 -11.10
N ASP A 399 7.05 8.53 -10.39
CA ASP A 399 8.10 9.38 -10.99
C ASP A 399 9.17 8.54 -11.71
N ARG A 400 9.57 7.41 -11.11
CA ARG A 400 10.53 6.46 -11.67
C ARG A 400 10.03 5.85 -12.97
N LEU A 401 8.78 5.39 -12.97
CA LEU A 401 8.16 4.73 -14.11
C LEU A 401 7.83 5.74 -15.23
N HIS A 402 7.42 6.95 -14.88
CA HIS A 402 7.18 8.03 -15.83
C HIS A 402 8.47 8.43 -16.55
N SER A 403 9.54 8.64 -15.79
CA SER A 403 10.83 9.12 -16.34
C SER A 403 11.74 7.99 -16.83
N CYS A 404 11.32 6.73 -16.67
CA CYS A 404 12.14 5.54 -16.93
C CYS A 404 13.54 5.63 -16.31
N THR A 405 13.62 5.95 -15.02
CA THR A 405 14.91 6.07 -14.31
C THR A 405 15.09 5.02 -13.22
N LYS A 406 16.35 4.74 -12.89
CA LYS A 406 16.76 3.99 -11.70
C LYS A 406 17.82 4.75 -10.91
N ARG A 407 17.94 4.42 -9.62
CA ARG A 407 18.97 4.99 -8.75
C ARG A 407 20.30 4.28 -9.00
N ALA A 408 21.31 5.00 -9.46
CA ALA A 408 22.68 4.50 -9.56
C ALA A 408 23.50 4.89 -8.31
N SER A 409 24.70 4.32 -8.22
CA SER A 409 25.70 4.68 -7.20
C SER A 409 25.97 6.20 -7.20
N GLY A 410 25.99 6.80 -6.01
CA GLY A 410 26.25 8.24 -5.86
C GLY A 410 25.01 9.14 -5.93
N ASN A 411 23.81 8.58 -5.73
CA ASN A 411 22.52 9.29 -5.73
C ASN A 411 22.09 9.88 -7.08
N ILE A 412 22.73 9.47 -8.18
CA ILE A 412 22.42 9.94 -9.53
C ILE A 412 21.34 9.04 -10.14
N ASP A 413 20.38 9.67 -10.82
CA ASP A 413 19.35 8.94 -11.56
C ASP A 413 19.82 8.69 -13.00
N VAL A 414 19.73 7.44 -13.44
CA VAL A 414 20.13 7.00 -14.78
C VAL A 414 18.95 6.41 -15.53
N GLN A 415 18.93 6.60 -16.85
CA GLN A 415 17.89 6.06 -17.73
C GLN A 415 17.93 4.53 -17.75
N THR A 416 16.76 3.90 -17.78
CA THR A 416 16.60 2.45 -17.84
C THR A 416 15.25 2.04 -18.45
N THR A 417 14.92 0.76 -18.42
CA THR A 417 13.62 0.21 -18.82
C THR A 417 12.59 0.31 -17.68
N GLU A 418 11.30 0.29 -18.01
CA GLU A 418 10.22 0.33 -17.01
C GLU A 418 10.33 -0.80 -15.97
N GLU A 419 10.77 -1.98 -16.40
CA GLU A 419 10.90 -3.18 -15.56
C GLU A 419 12.06 -3.04 -14.56
N GLU A 420 13.15 -2.39 -14.93
CA GLU A 420 14.25 -2.06 -14.03
C GLU A 420 13.92 -0.85 -13.14
N SER A 421 13.15 0.11 -13.63
CA SER A 421 12.69 1.27 -12.83
C SER A 421 11.87 0.83 -11.63
N ILE A 422 10.92 -0.09 -11.81
CA ILE A 422 10.07 -0.57 -10.72
C ILE A 422 10.83 -1.45 -9.72
N GLU A 423 11.79 -2.24 -10.21
CA GLU A 423 12.70 -3.03 -9.36
C GLU A 423 13.59 -2.11 -8.52
N SER A 424 14.23 -1.13 -9.17
CA SER A 424 15.09 -0.14 -8.51
C SER A 424 14.32 0.69 -7.48
N PHE A 425 13.04 0.95 -7.70
CA PHE A 425 12.20 1.64 -6.71
C PHE A 425 12.14 0.83 -5.40
N ILE A 426 11.82 -0.46 -5.47
CA ILE A 426 11.73 -1.31 -4.28
C ILE A 426 13.11 -1.45 -3.62
N GLU A 427 14.15 -1.71 -4.41
CA GLU A 427 15.48 -1.99 -3.88
C GLU A 427 16.15 -0.73 -3.31
N ALA A 428 16.25 0.33 -4.10
CA ALA A 428 17.05 1.51 -3.76
C ALA A 428 16.26 2.63 -3.08
N ASP A 429 15.02 2.88 -3.50
CA ASP A 429 14.23 3.99 -2.93
C ASP A 429 13.40 3.56 -1.70
N PHE A 430 13.03 2.27 -1.59
CA PHE A 430 12.27 1.73 -0.46
C PHE A 430 13.14 0.97 0.56
N MET A 431 13.75 -0.16 0.18
CA MET A 431 14.49 -1.02 1.12
C MET A 431 15.77 -0.36 1.65
N ASP A 432 16.56 0.26 0.77
CA ASP A 432 17.79 0.97 1.16
C ASP A 432 17.53 2.33 1.84
N HIS A 433 16.27 2.76 1.92
CA HIS A 433 15.92 4.00 2.59
C HIS A 433 16.36 3.96 4.07
N PRO A 434 17.07 4.97 4.59
CA PRO A 434 17.58 4.97 5.97
C PRO A 434 16.51 4.75 7.03
N GLY A 435 15.27 5.20 6.80
CA GLY A 435 14.14 5.00 7.70
C GLY A 435 13.52 3.60 7.64
N VAL A 436 13.77 2.84 6.58
CA VAL A 436 13.28 1.45 6.41
C VAL A 436 14.35 0.48 6.90
N ARG A 437 15.58 0.60 6.39
CA ARG A 437 16.70 -0.30 6.74
C ARG A 437 17.06 -0.31 8.24
N ASN A 438 16.86 0.82 8.93
CA ASN A 438 17.17 0.98 10.35
C ASN A 438 15.90 0.88 11.23
N SER A 439 14.77 0.45 10.65
CA SER A 439 13.51 0.27 11.37
C SER A 439 13.51 -1.05 12.14
N THR A 440 12.68 -1.10 13.19
CA THR A 440 12.37 -2.33 13.92
C THR A 440 11.36 -3.21 13.19
N SER A 441 10.56 -2.64 12.28
CA SER A 441 9.57 -3.37 11.48
C SER A 441 10.20 -3.94 10.21
N ALA A 442 9.68 -5.06 9.71
CA ALA A 442 10.07 -5.59 8.40
C ALA A 442 9.57 -4.68 7.25
N GLY A 443 10.47 -4.40 6.30
CA GLY A 443 10.16 -3.63 5.09
C GLY A 443 9.48 -4.49 4.05
N ALA A 444 8.17 -4.34 3.91
CA ALA A 444 7.36 -5.06 2.94
C ALA A 444 6.55 -4.08 2.08
N ILE A 445 6.57 -4.27 0.77
CA ILE A 445 5.84 -3.48 -0.20
C ILE A 445 5.46 -4.31 -1.42
N GLY A 446 4.22 -4.13 -1.87
CA GLY A 446 3.74 -4.50 -3.19
C GLY A 446 3.26 -3.26 -3.92
N VAL A 447 3.58 -3.17 -5.20
CA VAL A 447 3.20 -2.06 -6.07
C VAL A 447 2.55 -2.58 -7.34
N MET A 448 1.45 -1.95 -7.74
CA MET A 448 0.80 -2.11 -9.03
C MET A 448 0.78 -0.74 -9.71
N ALA A 449 1.34 -0.66 -10.91
CA ALA A 449 1.49 0.57 -11.66
C ALA A 449 1.01 0.39 -13.10
N VAL A 450 0.41 1.42 -13.68
CA VAL A 450 0.07 1.46 -15.09
C VAL A 450 0.68 2.71 -15.70
N LYS A 451 1.54 2.52 -16.70
CA LYS A 451 2.01 3.58 -17.58
C LYS A 451 1.17 3.55 -18.85
N LYS A 452 0.57 4.68 -19.20
CA LYS A 452 -0.19 4.86 -20.45
C LYS A 452 0.55 5.87 -21.30
N THR A 453 0.76 5.54 -22.56
CA THR A 453 1.33 6.43 -23.58
C THR A 453 0.39 6.47 -24.78
N ALA A 454 0.74 7.24 -25.81
CA ALA A 454 0.04 7.23 -27.10
C ALA A 454 0.07 5.85 -27.79
N PHE A 455 1.09 5.03 -27.50
CA PHE A 455 1.31 3.74 -28.18
C PHE A 455 0.67 2.54 -27.47
N GLY A 456 0.32 2.68 -26.18
CA GLY A 456 -0.13 1.54 -25.42
C GLY A 456 -0.35 1.78 -23.93
N TYR A 457 -0.80 0.71 -23.30
CA TYR A 457 -1.01 0.59 -21.86
C TYR A 457 -0.08 -0.49 -21.31
N PHE A 458 0.70 -0.14 -20.29
CA PHE A 458 1.73 -0.99 -19.71
C PHE A 458 1.43 -1.16 -18.24
N LEU A 459 0.85 -2.31 -17.88
CA LEU A 459 0.68 -2.74 -16.50
C LEU A 459 1.99 -3.32 -16.00
N HIS A 460 2.48 -2.82 -14.88
CA HIS A 460 3.64 -3.34 -14.16
C HIS A 460 3.25 -3.64 -12.72
N PHE A 461 3.87 -4.66 -12.15
CA PHE A 461 3.79 -4.92 -10.73
C PHE A 461 5.14 -5.39 -10.22
N ALA A 462 5.43 -5.08 -8.96
CA ALA A 462 6.56 -5.65 -8.25
C ALA A 462 6.25 -5.74 -6.77
N HIS A 463 6.84 -6.71 -6.07
CA HIS A 463 6.69 -6.85 -4.63
C HIS A 463 7.87 -7.60 -4.02
N ASN A 464 8.13 -7.34 -2.73
CA ASN A 464 9.01 -8.15 -1.89
C ASN A 464 8.24 -8.90 -0.78
N THR A 465 6.90 -8.83 -0.80
CA THR A 465 6.02 -9.63 0.05
C THR A 465 6.03 -11.11 -0.37
N GLU A 466 5.62 -12.01 0.52
CA GLU A 466 5.54 -13.45 0.21
C GLU A 466 4.62 -13.74 -0.98
N SER A 467 3.47 -13.06 -1.03
CA SER A 467 2.52 -13.14 -2.14
C SER A 467 1.91 -11.79 -2.47
N PHE A 468 1.40 -11.66 -3.70
CA PHE A 468 0.72 -10.47 -4.18
C PHE A 468 -0.32 -10.84 -5.24
N ALA A 469 -1.60 -10.65 -4.90
CA ALA A 469 -2.73 -11.01 -5.75
C ALA A 469 -3.07 -9.87 -6.71
N LEU A 470 -3.21 -10.19 -7.99
CA LEU A 470 -3.44 -9.23 -9.07
C LEU A 470 -4.53 -9.72 -10.01
N ALA A 471 -5.33 -8.80 -10.52
CA ALA A 471 -6.27 -9.07 -11.60
C ALA A 471 -6.23 -7.93 -12.63
N SER A 472 -6.24 -8.29 -13.91
CA SER A 472 -6.28 -7.32 -15.01
C SER A 472 -7.27 -7.77 -16.08
N MET A 473 -7.91 -6.81 -16.75
CA MET A 473 -8.82 -7.08 -17.84
C MET A 473 -8.75 -5.93 -18.84
N HIS A 474 -8.57 -6.26 -20.12
CA HIS A 474 -8.71 -5.32 -21.23
C HIS A 474 -10.14 -5.31 -21.78
N SER A 475 -10.56 -4.24 -22.46
CA SER A 475 -11.90 -4.12 -23.05
C SER A 475 -12.20 -5.22 -24.07
N ASN A 476 -11.18 -5.62 -24.85
CA ASN A 476 -11.30 -6.70 -25.85
C ASN A 476 -11.30 -8.10 -25.24
N GLU A 477 -11.10 -8.25 -23.93
CA GLU A 477 -11.16 -9.54 -23.26
C GLU A 477 -12.57 -9.84 -22.75
N THR A 478 -12.92 -11.13 -22.76
CA THR A 478 -14.18 -11.65 -22.23
C THR A 478 -14.08 -11.98 -20.74
N VAL A 479 -12.88 -12.33 -20.26
CA VAL A 479 -12.61 -12.77 -18.89
C VAL A 479 -11.39 -12.03 -18.33
N ALA A 480 -11.44 -11.70 -17.04
CA ALA A 480 -10.30 -11.11 -16.33
C ALA A 480 -9.21 -12.16 -16.09
N LYS A 481 -7.95 -11.75 -16.20
CA LYS A 481 -6.79 -12.58 -15.88
C LYS A 481 -6.36 -12.30 -14.45
N CYS A 482 -6.39 -13.33 -13.61
CA CYS A 482 -5.97 -13.26 -12.21
C CYS A 482 -4.65 -14.01 -12.02
N VAL A 483 -3.75 -13.43 -11.22
CA VAL A 483 -2.42 -13.99 -10.93
C VAL A 483 -2.19 -13.85 -9.42
N MET A 484 -1.77 -14.95 -8.78
CA MET A 484 -1.18 -14.90 -7.46
C MET A 484 0.34 -14.93 -7.63
N SER A 485 0.99 -13.77 -7.52
CA SER A 485 2.43 -13.66 -7.59
C SER A 485 3.03 -14.12 -6.26
N ARG A 486 4.14 -14.87 -6.28
CA ARG A 486 4.80 -15.40 -5.07
C ARG A 486 6.30 -15.21 -5.14
N LEU A 487 6.90 -14.92 -4.00
CA LEU A 487 8.36 -14.84 -3.86
C LEU A 487 8.98 -16.23 -4.12
N GLY A 488 9.89 -16.30 -5.10
CA GLY A 488 10.62 -17.54 -5.38
C GLY A 488 11.74 -17.81 -4.37
N ASN A 489 12.21 -19.05 -4.29
CA ASN A 489 13.21 -19.50 -3.29
C ASN A 489 14.52 -18.68 -3.23
N ASN A 490 14.87 -17.97 -4.31
CA ASN A 490 16.13 -17.21 -4.43
C ASN A 490 15.91 -15.69 -4.67
N GLY A 491 14.67 -15.22 -4.77
CA GLY A 491 14.36 -13.84 -5.15
C GLY A 491 14.10 -12.95 -3.95
N ARG A 492 14.67 -11.74 -3.92
CA ARG A 492 14.29 -10.69 -2.96
C ARG A 492 13.10 -9.86 -3.43
N ILE A 493 12.92 -9.75 -4.74
CA ILE A 493 11.88 -8.97 -5.40
C ILE A 493 11.33 -9.81 -6.55
N VAL A 494 10.01 -9.83 -6.69
CA VAL A 494 9.33 -10.37 -7.87
C VAL A 494 8.77 -9.20 -8.65
N ARG A 495 8.90 -9.25 -9.97
CA ARG A 495 8.29 -8.29 -10.89
C ARG A 495 7.58 -9.01 -12.01
N GLY A 496 6.59 -8.33 -12.58
CA GLY A 496 5.93 -8.77 -13.79
C GLY A 496 5.14 -7.62 -14.41
N GLY A 497 4.46 -7.92 -15.49
CA GLY A 497 3.68 -6.92 -16.17
C GLY A 497 2.94 -7.48 -17.36
N ARG A 498 2.18 -6.60 -17.98
CA ARG A 498 1.38 -6.88 -19.16
C ARG A 498 1.33 -5.64 -20.04
N LYS A 499 1.67 -5.82 -21.30
CA LYS A 499 1.67 -4.74 -22.31
C LYS A 499 0.47 -4.93 -23.23
N ILE A 500 -0.26 -3.86 -23.48
CA ILE A 500 -1.38 -3.82 -24.42
C ILE A 500 -1.07 -2.69 -25.39
N ARG A 501 -0.90 -3.04 -26.67
CA ARG A 501 -0.63 -2.08 -27.72
C ARG A 501 -1.93 -1.48 -28.22
N VAL A 502 -1.94 -0.18 -28.46
CA VAL A 502 -3.02 0.50 -29.18
C VAL A 502 -2.56 0.61 -30.62
N ASP A 503 -3.31 -0.02 -31.53
CA ASP A 503 -3.01 -0.05 -32.97
C ASP A 503 -3.37 1.25 -33.68
#